data_AF-A0A1Y5EK69-F1
#
_entry.id   AF-A0A1Y5EK69-F1
#
_cell.length_a   1.000
_cell.length_b   1.000
_cell.length_c   1.000
_cell.angle_alpha   90.00
_cell.angle_beta   90.00
_cell.angle_gamma   90.00
#
_symmetry.space_group_name_H-M   'P 1'
#
loop_
_entity.id
_entity.type
_entity.pdbx_description
1 polymer ?
#
loop_
_entity_poly.entity_id
_entity_poly.type
_entity_poly.pdbx_seq_one_letter_code
_entity_poly.pdbx_strand_id
1 'polypeptide(L)'
;MSQQISRKIKKNEQGQVLEECEYVAGKMHGKRIIWHPTGPKVSATDFVHGLMSGQHVSWYLDGTVALTASVDNGEYHGLLVSFWPNGEKREQGMFVQGERAGVFSSWSETGELLAEKNYDH
;
A
#
# COMPACT_ATOMS: atom_id res chain seq x y z
N MET A 1 28.07 -12.70 8.63
CA MET A 1 27.00 -13.20 9.53
C MET A 1 25.67 -12.92 8.85
N SER A 2 24.93 -13.95 8.44
CA SER A 2 23.57 -13.78 7.92
C SER A 2 22.66 -13.34 9.06
N GLN A 3 22.01 -12.19 8.92
CA GLN A 3 21.04 -11.76 9.93
C GLN A 3 19.87 -12.76 9.95
N GLN A 4 19.47 -13.21 11.13
CA GLN A 4 18.36 -14.15 11.28
C GLN A 4 17.05 -13.44 10.91
N ILE A 5 16.37 -13.95 9.89
CA ILE A 5 15.01 -13.53 9.53
C ILE A 5 14.04 -14.29 10.43
N SER A 6 13.11 -13.57 11.06
CA SER A 6 12.03 -14.15 11.85
C SER A 6 10.68 -13.72 11.28
N ARG A 7 9.74 -14.65 11.15
CA ARG A 7 8.38 -14.36 10.66
C ARG A 7 7.42 -14.35 11.84
N LYS A 8 6.61 -13.30 11.97
CA LYS A 8 5.57 -13.19 12.99
C LYS A 8 4.20 -13.18 12.32
N ILE A 9 3.27 -13.91 12.91
CA ILE A 9 1.88 -14.02 12.45
C ILE A 9 0.97 -13.63 13.60
N LYS A 10 0.13 -12.62 13.39
CA LYS A 10 -0.92 -12.22 14.32
C LYS A 10 -2.23 -12.88 13.89
N LYS A 11 -2.91 -13.51 14.84
CA LYS A 11 -4.22 -14.13 14.64
C LYS A 11 -5.26 -13.50 15.56
N ASN A 12 -6.54 -13.58 15.21
CA ASN A 12 -7.64 -13.25 16.11
C ASN A 12 -8.00 -14.44 17.04
N GLU A 13 -8.99 -14.25 17.91
CA GLU A 13 -9.47 -15.28 18.86
C GLU A 13 -10.00 -16.55 18.16
N GLN A 14 -10.47 -16.43 16.93
CA GLN A 14 -10.95 -17.54 16.10
C GLN A 14 -9.81 -18.23 15.32
N GLY A 15 -8.56 -17.80 15.50
CA GLY A 15 -7.38 -18.37 14.84
C GLY A 15 -7.15 -17.89 13.41
N GLN A 16 -7.95 -16.95 12.90
CA GLN A 16 -7.79 -16.37 11.56
C GLN A 16 -6.58 -15.43 11.55
N VAL A 17 -5.77 -15.51 10.50
CA VAL A 17 -4.59 -14.64 10.33
C VAL A 17 -5.05 -13.23 9.99
N LEU A 18 -4.58 -12.25 10.74
CA LEU A 18 -4.84 -10.82 10.51
C LEU A 18 -3.63 -10.11 9.93
N GLU A 19 -2.42 -10.55 10.30
CA GLU A 19 -1.18 -9.91 9.89
C GLU A 19 -0.04 -10.91 9.87
N GLU A 20 0.86 -10.71 8.92
CA GLU A 20 2.09 -11.44 8.77
C GLU A 20 3.18 -10.45 8.40
N CYS A 21 4.32 -10.55 9.07
CA CYS A 21 5.46 -9.70 8.78
C CYS A 21 6.77 -10.41 9.10
N GLU A 22 7.77 -10.18 8.26
CA GLU A 22 9.15 -10.61 8.45
C GLU A 22 9.94 -9.55 9.23
N TYR A 23 10.90 -10.01 10.03
CA TYR A 23 11.73 -9.17 10.89
C TYR A 23 13.18 -9.58 10.81
N VAL A 24 14.05 -8.58 10.78
CA VAL A 24 15.50 -8.71 10.84
C VAL A 24 16.00 -7.84 12.00
N ALA A 25 16.74 -8.45 12.94
CA ALA A 25 17.22 -7.78 14.16
C ALA A 25 16.11 -7.03 14.94
N GLY A 26 14.91 -7.63 15.01
CA GLY A 26 13.76 -7.07 15.72
C GLY A 26 12.99 -5.97 14.97
N LYS A 27 13.44 -5.54 13.79
CA LYS A 27 12.78 -4.53 12.95
C LYS A 27 12.07 -5.19 11.76
N MET A 28 10.92 -4.66 11.34
CA MET A 28 10.21 -5.17 10.15
C MET A 28 11.13 -5.10 8.93
N HIS A 29 11.20 -6.18 8.17
CA HIS A 29 12.04 -6.29 6.98
C HIS A 29 11.45 -7.35 6.06
N GLY A 30 11.19 -7.03 4.80
CA GLY A 30 10.46 -7.89 3.88
C GLY A 30 9.00 -7.45 3.73
N LYS A 31 8.13 -8.38 3.31
CA LYS A 31 6.74 -8.06 3.03
C LYS A 31 5.87 -8.18 4.29
N ARG A 32 5.11 -7.13 4.58
CA ARG A 32 4.01 -7.16 5.55
C ARG A 32 2.71 -7.35 4.79
N ILE A 33 1.88 -8.31 5.22
CA ILE A 33 0.56 -8.57 4.64
C ILE A 33 -0.47 -8.45 5.74
N ILE A 34 -1.59 -7.78 5.44
CA ILE A 34 -2.75 -7.64 6.32
C ILE A 34 -3.93 -8.33 5.64
N TRP A 35 -4.70 -9.09 6.42
CA TRP A 35 -5.94 -9.72 5.98
C TRP A 35 -7.12 -9.18 6.76
N HIS A 36 -8.26 -9.11 6.08
CA HIS A 36 -9.54 -8.87 6.71
C HIS A 36 -9.91 -10.09 7.56
N PRO A 37 -10.64 -9.95 8.68
CA PRO A 37 -11.08 -11.09 9.48
C PRO A 37 -11.88 -12.14 8.69
N THR A 38 -12.52 -11.76 7.59
CA THR A 38 -13.25 -12.70 6.72
C THR A 38 -12.35 -13.48 5.75
N GLY A 39 -11.05 -13.18 5.68
CA GLY A 39 -10.06 -13.90 4.86
C GLY A 39 -9.41 -13.13 3.70
N PRO A 40 -10.06 -12.19 3.00
CA PRO A 40 -9.43 -11.44 1.90
C PRO A 40 -8.24 -10.60 2.35
N LYS A 41 -7.25 -10.41 1.46
CA LYS A 41 -6.14 -9.48 1.71
C LYS A 41 -6.66 -8.05 1.73
N VAL A 42 -6.16 -7.25 2.66
CA VAL A 42 -6.46 -5.82 2.78
C VAL A 42 -5.31 -4.99 2.24
N SER A 43 -4.07 -5.36 2.57
CA SER A 43 -2.89 -4.67 2.06
C SER A 43 -1.61 -5.48 2.14
N ALA A 44 -0.65 -5.10 1.31
CA ALA A 44 0.71 -5.57 1.34
C ALA A 44 1.66 -4.39 1.21
N THR A 45 2.70 -4.36 2.04
CA THR A 45 3.69 -3.29 2.04
C THR A 45 5.08 -3.88 2.23
N ASP A 46 6.04 -3.37 1.46
CA ASP A 46 7.45 -3.72 1.63
C ASP A 46 8.10 -2.86 2.73
N PHE A 47 8.90 -3.51 3.58
CA PHE A 47 9.63 -2.87 4.67
C PHE A 47 11.13 -3.17 4.58
N VAL A 48 11.93 -2.17 4.93
CA VAL A 48 13.38 -2.32 5.13
C VAL A 48 13.74 -1.66 6.47
N HIS A 49 14.24 -2.47 7.42
CA HIS A 49 14.70 -1.99 8.72
C HIS A 49 13.69 -1.15 9.51
N GLY A 50 12.41 -1.51 9.43
CA GLY A 50 11.30 -0.88 10.15
C GLY A 50 10.60 0.24 9.39
N LEU A 51 11.11 0.65 8.22
CA LEU A 51 10.52 1.69 7.39
C LEU A 51 9.87 1.09 6.16
N MET A 52 8.75 1.67 5.72
CA MET A 52 8.15 1.31 4.44
C MET A 52 9.11 1.70 3.32
N SER A 53 9.45 0.75 2.45
CA SER A 53 10.43 0.92 1.39
C SER A 53 10.17 -0.12 0.30
N GLY A 54 9.68 0.33 -0.85
CA GLY A 54 9.29 -0.53 -1.97
C GLY A 54 7.86 -0.25 -2.42
N GLN A 55 7.04 -1.30 -2.55
CA GLN A 55 5.66 -1.17 -3.01
C GLN A 55 4.66 -1.24 -1.85
N HIS A 56 3.59 -0.47 -1.98
CA HIS A 56 2.38 -0.59 -1.19
C HIS A 56 1.20 -0.86 -2.12
N VAL A 57 0.43 -1.91 -1.82
CA VAL A 57 -0.81 -2.25 -2.51
C VAL A 57 -1.90 -2.50 -1.49
N SER A 58 -3.10 -1.99 -1.75
CA SER A 58 -4.30 -2.34 -0.99
C SER A 58 -5.41 -2.83 -1.90
N TRP A 59 -6.33 -3.60 -1.33
CA TRP A 59 -7.43 -4.24 -2.06
C TRP A 59 -8.77 -3.97 -1.38
N TYR A 60 -9.81 -3.92 -2.19
CA TYR A 60 -11.19 -4.08 -1.76
C TYR A 60 -11.46 -5.52 -1.32
N LEU A 61 -12.58 -5.74 -0.62
CA LEU A 61 -12.94 -7.05 -0.08
C LEU A 61 -13.19 -8.13 -1.15
N ASP A 62 -13.54 -7.72 -2.36
CA ASP A 62 -13.69 -8.59 -3.53
C ASP A 62 -12.34 -8.98 -4.17
N GLY A 63 -11.23 -8.41 -3.70
CA GLY A 63 -9.90 -8.61 -4.24
C GLY A 63 -9.49 -7.63 -5.35
N THR A 64 -10.37 -6.69 -5.73
CA THR A 64 -10.03 -5.62 -6.67
C THR A 64 -8.99 -4.69 -6.03
N VAL A 65 -7.98 -4.29 -6.79
CA VAL A 65 -6.95 -3.36 -6.30
C VAL A 65 -7.61 -2.02 -6.00
N ALA A 66 -7.41 -1.51 -4.78
CA ALA A 66 -7.92 -0.21 -4.36
C ALA A 66 -6.86 0.89 -4.52
N LEU A 67 -5.59 0.57 -4.29
CA LEU A 67 -4.47 1.51 -4.39
C LEU A 67 -3.16 0.78 -4.67
N THR A 68 -2.34 1.40 -5.51
CA THR A 68 -0.92 1.07 -5.70
C THR A 68 -0.10 2.34 -5.49
N ALA A 69 0.99 2.23 -4.74
CA ALA A 69 1.92 3.33 -4.53
C ALA A 69 3.33 2.79 -4.30
N SER A 70 4.34 3.58 -4.65
CA SER A 70 5.68 3.32 -4.14
C SER A 70 5.85 4.08 -2.82
N VAL A 71 6.63 3.48 -1.93
CA VAL A 71 6.95 4.02 -0.60
C VAL A 71 8.46 4.05 -0.45
N ASP A 72 8.99 5.15 0.06
CA ASP A 72 10.41 5.29 0.37
C ASP A 72 10.55 5.97 1.73
N ASN A 73 11.43 5.45 2.57
CA ASN A 73 11.69 5.96 3.93
C ASN A 73 10.44 6.22 4.80
N GLY A 74 9.39 5.42 4.63
CA GLY A 74 8.14 5.54 5.39
C GLY A 74 7.07 6.45 4.76
N GLU A 75 7.37 7.09 3.64
CA GLU A 75 6.49 8.04 2.96
C GLU A 75 6.14 7.57 1.55
N TYR A 76 5.03 8.06 0.99
CA TYR A 76 4.73 7.82 -0.42
C TYR A 76 5.74 8.54 -1.31
N HIS A 77 6.16 7.86 -2.37
CA HIS A 77 7.09 8.38 -3.35
C HIS A 77 6.74 7.86 -4.74
N GLY A 78 6.97 8.68 -5.77
CA GLY A 78 6.66 8.32 -7.14
C GLY A 78 5.15 8.25 -7.40
N LEU A 79 4.75 7.36 -8.30
CA LEU A 79 3.37 7.26 -8.75
C LEU A 79 2.48 6.61 -7.68
N LEU A 80 1.37 7.28 -7.36
CA LEU A 80 0.23 6.71 -6.67
C LEU A 80 -0.94 6.59 -7.66
N VAL A 81 -1.60 5.44 -7.66
CA VAL A 81 -2.85 5.21 -8.40
C VAL A 81 -3.85 4.59 -7.45
N SER A 82 -5.04 5.16 -7.36
CA SER A 82 -6.19 4.53 -6.71
C SER A 82 -7.26 4.20 -7.73
N PHE A 83 -8.07 3.21 -7.40
CA PHE A 83 -9.11 2.67 -8.28
C PHE A 83 -10.45 2.67 -7.55
N TRP A 84 -11.53 2.65 -8.32
CA TRP A 84 -12.87 2.38 -7.85
C TRP A 84 -13.08 0.86 -7.68
N PRO A 85 -14.12 0.41 -6.96
CA PRO A 85 -14.42 -1.02 -6.80
C PRO A 85 -14.66 -1.76 -8.13
N ASN A 86 -15.06 -1.06 -9.19
CA ASN A 86 -15.22 -1.63 -10.53
C ASN A 86 -13.88 -1.79 -11.29
N GLY A 87 -12.76 -1.39 -10.71
CA GLY A 87 -11.42 -1.44 -11.30
C GLY A 87 -11.05 -0.22 -12.14
N GLU A 88 -11.96 0.71 -12.37
CA GLU A 88 -11.66 1.96 -13.08
C GLU A 88 -10.77 2.87 -12.24
N LYS A 89 -9.95 3.67 -12.91
CA LYS A 89 -9.07 4.62 -12.22
C LYS A 89 -9.90 5.64 -11.46
N ARG A 90 -9.51 5.92 -10.22
CA ARG A 90 -10.16 6.90 -9.35
C ARG A 90 -9.34 8.16 -9.18
N GLU A 91 -8.06 8.01 -8.85
CA GLU A 91 -7.13 9.13 -8.65
C GLU A 91 -5.73 8.67 -9.04
N GLN A 92 -4.93 9.58 -9.60
CA GLN A 92 -3.52 9.35 -9.88
C GLN A 92 -2.76 10.63 -9.67
N GLY A 93 -1.57 10.52 -9.11
CA GLY A 93 -0.62 11.63 -9.00
C GLY A 93 0.74 11.18 -8.52
N MET A 94 1.68 12.11 -8.46
CA MET A 94 3.04 11.85 -8.03
C MET A 94 3.25 12.34 -6.60
N PHE A 95 4.07 11.61 -5.85
CA PHE A 95 4.57 12.04 -4.55
C PHE A 95 6.09 12.22 -4.59
N VAL A 96 6.58 13.30 -3.99
CA VAL A 96 8.01 13.56 -3.78
C VAL A 96 8.18 13.93 -2.31
N GLN A 97 9.02 13.17 -1.59
CA GLN A 97 9.24 13.35 -0.13
C GLN A 97 7.92 13.42 0.68
N GLY A 98 7.00 12.50 0.40
CA GLY A 98 5.70 12.45 1.09
C GLY A 98 4.69 13.51 0.67
N GLU A 99 5.07 14.49 -0.17
CA GLU A 99 4.20 15.57 -0.63
C GLU A 99 3.70 15.34 -2.05
N ARG A 100 2.49 15.83 -2.35
CA ARG A 100 1.91 15.79 -3.70
C ARG A 100 2.72 16.70 -4.63
N ALA A 101 3.14 16.16 -5.77
CA ALA A 101 3.90 16.88 -6.78
C ALA A 101 3.25 16.75 -8.16
N GLY A 102 3.26 17.84 -8.94
CA GLY A 102 2.73 17.89 -10.29
C GLY A 102 1.22 17.70 -10.35
N VAL A 103 0.73 17.16 -11.46
CA VAL A 103 -0.71 17.03 -11.72
C VAL A 103 -1.27 15.80 -11.00
N PHE A 104 -2.29 16.05 -10.18
CA PHE A 104 -3.21 15.02 -9.70
C PHE A 104 -4.47 15.08 -10.53
N SER A 105 -4.84 13.94 -11.09
CA SER A 105 -6.06 13.78 -11.87
C SER A 105 -7.01 12.84 -11.12
N SER A 106 -8.31 13.13 -11.16
CA SER A 106 -9.35 12.27 -10.60
C SER A 106 -10.42 11.98 -11.64
N TRP A 107 -11.00 10.78 -11.56
CA TRP A 107 -11.98 10.28 -12.53
C TRP A 107 -13.21 9.73 -11.82
N SER A 108 -14.34 9.75 -12.51
CA SER A 108 -15.59 9.13 -12.08
C SER A 108 -15.49 7.60 -12.15
N GLU A 109 -16.47 6.90 -11.58
CA GLU A 109 -16.59 5.44 -11.72
C GLU A 109 -16.77 4.99 -13.19
N THR A 110 -17.20 5.88 -14.09
CA THR A 110 -17.34 5.59 -15.53
C THR A 110 -16.09 5.96 -16.34
N GLY A 111 -15.02 6.40 -15.69
CA GLY A 111 -13.75 6.77 -16.32
C GLY A 111 -13.71 8.20 -16.88
N GLU A 112 -14.71 9.04 -16.60
CA GLU A 112 -14.70 10.44 -17.02
C GLU A 112 -13.75 11.25 -16.14
N LEU A 113 -12.89 12.08 -16.73
CA LEU A 113 -12.01 12.98 -15.98
C LEU A 113 -12.86 14.05 -15.27
N LEU A 114 -12.79 14.08 -13.94
CA LEU A 114 -13.56 15.00 -13.10
C LEU A 114 -12.78 16.26 -12.75
N ALA A 115 -11.50 16.11 -12.40
CA ALA A 115 -10.67 17.22 -12.01
C ALA A 115 -9.19 16.94 -12.25
N GLU A 116 -8.46 18.02 -12.50
CA GLU A 116 -7.01 18.05 -12.41
C GLU A 116 -6.58 19.19 -11.50
N LYS A 117 -5.60 18.92 -10.65
CA LYS A 117 -4.99 19.93 -9.79
C LYS A 117 -3.49 19.79 -9.85
N ASN A 118 -2.82 20.88 -10.21
CA ASN A 118 -1.38 20.95 -10.19
C ASN A 118 -0.86 21.35 -8.80
N TYR A 119 0.19 20.67 -8.36
CA TYR A 119 0.92 20.96 -7.13
C TYR A 119 2.37 21.27 -7.51
N ASP A 120 2.64 22.56 -7.71
CA ASP A 120 4.00 23.06 -7.91
C ASP A 120 4.65 23.32 -6.56
N HIS A 121 5.94 22.99 -6.46
CA HIS A 121 6.81 23.35 -5.35
C HIS A 121 7.64 24.59 -5.70
#